data_AF-A0A2J6TLF7-F1
#
_entry.id   AF-A0A2J6TLF7-F1
#
_cell.length_a   1.000
_cell.length_b   1.000
_cell.length_c   1.000
_cell.angle_alpha   90.00
_cell.angle_beta   90.00
_cell.angle_gamma   90.00
#
_symmetry.space_group_name_H-M   'P 1'
#
loop_
_entity.id
_entity.type
_entity.pdbx_description
1 polymer ?
#
loop_
_entity_poly.entity_id
_entity_poly.type
_entity_poly.pdbx_seq_one_letter_code
_entity_poly.pdbx_strand_id
1 'polypeptide(L)'
;METVTLYAPQPAPTLLSVSVAYSDVLEHPERYYLGSDIVWMLISSALVFLMIPSLSLIYAGIGNRSFALTLFRLPLVTGAFVGLQWVFWGYALTFTRSILPASWWGGESRAFALTDVLARPIGEGDGVDGPSIPELVYVLYEGMFASFTAALVCGGTMHRVRPARFLIFISIWSLVVYDPVARWSWDPDGWSNKHGTMDFAGGTPVHIVSGTTVAAFAIFCSIERRNNFKDFVQAVKKFIKKLSKRIARPWVDIWRTLVMCVACCLGKQPEDPGSHSDEAEEEEEEEERGVPFEPYNLNYLVLGTALLWFGWAGFNGGSALGGNLRAVSAWTSTHVAACTGGTVGILVIWYSKTFAWLNEESRPEQAYDNLTVIYFCDGAIAGLVAITPASGYVPVWSAAIFGATSALFVLWLKKQSSILLREDPLQVFAVHAGGGFIGMLLTGLLASGTTIGLDGHSKMPHPEYTKGQRFGYQLLDASAGIGYTFFATLAILYFMKLVVYIFRHYFTSHHTGWWAATDFDDHYFLKDEFRATELQEWIRSSPTNDPRPSPLSQGSQPLSRQHLTPVQASPGLVQPTP
;
A
#
# COMPACT_ATOMS: atom_id res chain seq x y z
N MET A 1 11.47 -37.60 24.41
CA MET A 1 10.26 -37.11 23.74
C MET A 1 9.11 -37.36 24.69
N GLU A 2 8.68 -36.35 25.44
CA GLU A 2 7.49 -36.45 26.28
C GLU A 2 6.27 -36.63 25.38
N THR A 3 5.60 -37.76 25.53
CA THR A 3 4.35 -38.06 24.84
C THR A 3 3.25 -37.30 25.58
N VAL A 4 2.77 -36.22 24.98
CA VAL A 4 1.58 -35.51 25.46
C VAL A 4 0.37 -36.30 24.98
N THR A 5 -0.35 -36.92 25.90
CA THR A 5 -1.67 -37.50 25.63
C THR A 5 -2.66 -36.34 25.47
N LEU A 6 -2.88 -35.91 24.23
CA LEU A 6 -3.96 -34.97 23.90
C LEU A 6 -5.28 -35.73 23.96
N TYR A 7 -6.25 -35.23 24.74
CA TYR A 7 -7.64 -35.64 24.56
C TYR A 7 -8.01 -35.30 23.12
N ALA A 8 -8.38 -36.32 22.33
CA ALA A 8 -8.82 -36.11 20.96
C ALA A 8 -9.97 -35.09 21.00
N PRO A 9 -9.92 -33.98 20.24
CA PRO A 9 -11.15 -33.27 19.91
C PRO A 9 -12.10 -34.32 19.32
N GLN A 10 -13.36 -34.31 19.77
CA GLN A 10 -14.39 -35.15 19.17
C GLN A 10 -14.24 -35.03 17.65
N PRO A 11 -14.10 -36.14 16.90
CA PRO A 11 -14.00 -36.04 15.46
C PRO A 11 -15.23 -35.26 14.99
N ALA A 12 -14.99 -34.13 14.31
CA ALA A 12 -16.05 -33.50 13.55
C ALA A 12 -16.67 -34.63 12.70
N PRO A 13 -18.00 -34.81 12.74
CA PRO A 13 -18.63 -35.91 12.03
C PRO A 13 -18.17 -35.85 10.58
N THR A 14 -17.67 -36.98 10.08
CA THR A 14 -17.31 -37.12 8.68
C THR A 14 -18.59 -36.93 7.87
N LEU A 15 -18.79 -35.71 7.36
CA LEU A 15 -19.94 -35.39 6.54
C LEU A 15 -19.72 -36.03 5.18
N LEU A 16 -20.17 -37.28 5.05
CA LEU A 16 -20.62 -37.83 3.78
C LEU A 16 -21.45 -36.74 3.08
N SER A 17 -21.32 -36.61 1.76
CA SER A 17 -22.00 -35.65 0.89
C SER A 17 -23.54 -35.67 1.09
N VAL A 18 -24.00 -35.05 2.16
CA VAL A 18 -25.39 -34.89 2.54
C VAL A 18 -25.68 -33.42 2.26
N SER A 19 -26.68 -33.17 1.43
CA SER A 19 -27.25 -31.83 1.29
C SER A 19 -27.76 -31.40 2.67
N VAL A 20 -26.96 -30.64 3.41
CA VAL A 20 -27.35 -30.12 4.72
C VAL A 20 -28.52 -29.17 4.51
N ALA A 21 -29.65 -29.46 5.14
CA ALA A 21 -30.78 -28.54 5.14
C ALA A 21 -30.38 -27.27 5.90
N TYR A 22 -30.56 -26.10 5.28
CA TYR A 22 -30.23 -24.82 5.90
C TYR A 22 -30.88 -24.61 7.28
N SER A 23 -32.05 -25.21 7.50
CA SER A 23 -32.74 -25.23 8.79
C SER A 23 -31.94 -25.95 9.89
N ASP A 24 -31.21 -27.02 9.57
CA ASP A 24 -30.40 -27.76 10.56
C ASP A 24 -29.19 -26.94 11.00
N VAL A 25 -28.60 -26.13 10.11
CA VAL A 25 -27.50 -25.21 10.48
C VAL A 25 -27.99 -24.13 11.43
N LEU A 26 -29.23 -23.65 11.25
CA LEU A 26 -29.82 -22.65 12.13
C LEU A 26 -30.22 -23.22 13.51
N GLU A 27 -30.69 -24.48 13.55
CA GLU A 27 -31.10 -25.15 14.79
C GLU A 27 -29.91 -25.71 15.59
N HIS A 28 -28.85 -26.13 14.90
CA HIS A 28 -27.69 -26.80 15.48
C HIS A 28 -26.34 -26.26 14.95
N PRO A 29 -26.07 -24.96 15.10
CA PRO A 29 -24.85 -24.33 14.57
C PRO A 29 -23.55 -24.93 15.16
N GLU A 30 -23.60 -25.50 16.36
CA GLU A 30 -22.47 -26.16 17.02
C GLU A 30 -21.97 -27.42 16.30
N ARG A 31 -22.76 -27.99 15.39
CA ARG A 31 -22.35 -29.13 14.56
C ARG A 31 -21.45 -28.72 13.40
N TYR A 32 -21.55 -27.47 12.97
CA TYR A 32 -20.91 -26.95 11.75
C TYR A 32 -19.77 -25.99 12.06
N TYR A 33 -19.87 -25.26 13.18
CA TYR A 33 -18.96 -24.16 13.50
C TYR A 33 -18.25 -24.35 14.82
N LEU A 34 -16.94 -24.12 14.82
CA LEU A 34 -16.15 -23.96 16.03
C LEU A 34 -16.23 -22.51 16.50
N GLY A 35 -16.66 -22.31 17.75
CA GLY A 35 -16.75 -20.96 18.35
C GLY A 35 -15.40 -20.22 18.36
N SER A 36 -14.28 -20.94 18.48
CA SER A 36 -12.93 -20.37 18.38
C SER A 36 -12.65 -19.73 17.02
N ASP A 37 -13.12 -20.35 15.94
CA ASP A 37 -12.90 -19.86 14.58
C ASP A 37 -13.73 -18.60 14.34
N ILE A 38 -14.99 -18.59 14.78
CA ILE A 38 -15.83 -17.38 14.75
C ILE A 38 -15.17 -16.24 15.53
N VAL A 39 -14.71 -16.49 16.76
CA VAL A 39 -14.06 -15.46 17.59
C VAL A 39 -12.79 -14.94 16.92
N TRP A 40 -11.95 -15.82 16.39
CA TRP A 40 -10.73 -15.42 15.68
C TRP A 40 -11.03 -14.57 14.44
N MET A 41 -12.05 -14.94 13.66
CA MET A 41 -12.44 -14.20 12.46
C MET A 41 -13.05 -12.84 12.78
N LEU A 42 -13.84 -12.72 13.85
CA LEU A 42 -14.37 -11.42 14.32
C LEU A 42 -13.24 -10.50 14.79
N ILE A 43 -12.29 -11.02 15.57
CA ILE A 43 -11.09 -10.26 15.99
C ILE A 43 -10.27 -9.86 14.77
N SER A 44 -10.04 -10.78 13.84
CA SER A 44 -9.27 -10.52 12.61
C SER A 44 -9.93 -9.45 11.76
N SER A 45 -11.26 -9.47 11.63
CA SER A 45 -12.03 -8.43 10.92
C SER A 45 -11.82 -7.05 11.56
N ALA A 46 -11.88 -6.97 12.89
CA ALA A 46 -11.64 -5.72 13.61
C ALA A 46 -10.19 -5.21 13.46
N LEU A 47 -9.21 -6.12 13.42
CA LEU A 47 -7.81 -5.81 13.17
C LEU A 47 -7.56 -5.30 11.75
N VAL A 48 -8.22 -5.87 10.73
CA VAL A 48 -8.13 -5.34 9.36
C VAL A 48 -8.82 -3.99 9.25
N PHE A 49 -9.97 -3.79 9.90
CA PHE A 49 -10.62 -2.48 9.96
C PHE A 49 -9.68 -1.41 10.56
N LEU A 50 -8.94 -1.75 11.62
CA LEU A 50 -7.96 -0.86 12.26
C LEU A 50 -6.83 -0.41 11.30
N MET A 51 -6.56 -1.16 10.24
CA MET A 51 -5.55 -0.77 9.24
C MET A 51 -5.96 0.48 8.45
N ILE A 52 -7.25 0.80 8.33
CA ILE A 52 -7.74 2.00 7.63
C ILE A 52 -7.40 3.30 8.37
N PRO A 53 -7.73 3.49 9.67
CA PRO A 53 -7.28 4.66 10.43
C PRO A 53 -5.76 4.69 10.60
N SER A 54 -5.11 3.53 10.71
CA SER A 54 -3.64 3.44 10.68
C SER A 54 -3.05 4.03 9.39
N LEU A 55 -3.58 3.63 8.23
CA LEU A 55 -3.19 4.17 6.94
C LEU A 55 -3.41 5.69 6.86
N SER A 56 -4.53 6.16 7.42
CA SER A 56 -4.85 7.58 7.52
C SER A 56 -3.79 8.36 8.29
N LEU A 57 -3.23 7.78 9.37
CA LEU A 57 -2.11 8.36 10.11
C LEU A 57 -0.82 8.37 9.28
N ILE A 58 -0.49 7.27 8.59
CA ILE A 58 0.70 7.18 7.72
C ILE A 58 0.63 8.25 6.63
N TYR A 59 -0.49 8.34 5.92
CA TYR A 59 -0.67 9.31 4.84
C TYR A 59 -0.70 10.75 5.34
N ALA A 60 -1.30 11.02 6.50
CA ALA A 60 -1.25 12.35 7.11
C ALA A 60 0.15 12.72 7.61
N GLY A 61 0.94 11.74 8.07
CA GLY A 61 2.29 11.92 8.59
C GLY A 61 3.33 12.14 7.51
N ILE A 62 3.28 11.37 6.42
CA ILE A 62 4.14 11.55 5.23
C ILE A 62 3.60 12.67 4.34
N GLY A 63 2.31 12.98 4.39
CA GLY A 63 1.70 14.01 3.57
C GLY A 63 2.15 15.43 3.92
N ASN A 64 1.73 16.40 3.10
CA ASN A 64 2.00 17.81 3.32
C ASN A 64 1.08 18.39 4.40
N ARG A 65 1.57 19.33 5.21
CA ARG A 65 0.79 20.00 6.27
C ARG A 65 -0.58 20.49 5.80
N SER A 66 -0.62 21.14 4.64
CA SER A 66 -1.84 21.74 4.08
C SER A 66 -2.91 20.70 3.69
N PHE A 67 -2.51 19.44 3.50
CA PHE A 67 -3.38 18.35 3.04
C PHE A 67 -3.50 17.20 4.03
N ALA A 68 -2.77 17.21 5.14
CA ALA A 68 -2.77 16.17 6.16
C ALA A 68 -4.19 15.82 6.66
N LEU A 69 -5.05 16.83 6.85
CA LEU A 69 -6.46 16.59 7.23
C LEU A 69 -7.26 15.86 6.15
N THR A 70 -7.00 16.15 4.87
CA THR A 70 -7.67 15.46 3.77
C THR A 70 -7.18 14.02 3.67
N LEU A 71 -5.87 13.81 3.77
CA LEU A 71 -5.23 12.49 3.76
C LEU A 71 -5.60 11.63 4.97
N PHE A 72 -5.97 12.25 6.09
CA PHE A 72 -6.51 11.54 7.24
C PHE A 72 -7.99 11.14 7.04
N ARG A 73 -8.81 12.01 6.47
CA ARG A 73 -10.28 11.77 6.37
C ARG A 73 -10.67 10.91 5.18
N LEU A 74 -10.02 11.10 4.04
CA LEU A 74 -10.42 10.47 2.77
C LEU A 74 -10.35 8.93 2.81
N PRO A 75 -9.30 8.28 3.37
CA PRO A 75 -9.26 6.83 3.46
C PRO A 75 -10.39 6.26 4.33
N LEU A 76 -10.74 6.93 5.44
CA LEU A 76 -11.86 6.53 6.31
C LEU A 76 -13.21 6.59 5.58
N VAL A 77 -13.48 7.71 4.90
CA VAL A 77 -14.72 7.87 4.12
C VAL A 77 -14.77 6.87 2.97
N THR A 78 -13.65 6.66 2.29
CA THR A 78 -13.54 5.70 1.18
C THR A 78 -13.80 4.27 1.63
N GLY A 79 -13.20 3.86 2.76
CA GLY A 79 -13.45 2.55 3.36
C GLY A 79 -14.94 2.36 3.68
N ALA A 80 -15.62 3.37 4.22
CA ALA A 80 -17.05 3.29 4.50
C ALA A 80 -17.92 3.19 3.22
N PHE A 81 -17.57 3.95 2.17
CA PHE A 81 -18.27 3.90 0.89
C PHE A 81 -18.13 2.53 0.21
N VAL A 82 -16.92 1.98 0.19
CA VAL A 82 -16.67 0.65 -0.40
C VAL A 82 -17.24 -0.46 0.49
N GLY A 83 -17.22 -0.31 1.82
CA GLY A 83 -17.92 -1.22 2.72
C GLY A 83 -19.43 -1.28 2.46
N LEU A 84 -20.06 -0.15 2.14
CA LEU A 84 -21.47 -0.13 1.73
C LEU A 84 -21.68 -0.82 0.36
N GLN A 85 -20.81 -0.51 -0.61
CA GLN A 85 -20.83 -1.17 -1.92
C GLN A 85 -20.66 -2.70 -1.82
N TRP A 86 -19.80 -3.15 -0.91
CA TRP A 86 -19.54 -4.56 -0.63
C TRP A 86 -20.81 -5.30 -0.22
N VAL A 87 -21.58 -4.72 0.71
CA VAL A 87 -22.86 -5.26 1.19
C VAL A 87 -23.90 -5.31 0.08
N PHE A 88 -24.00 -4.27 -0.76
CA PHE A 88 -25.01 -4.25 -1.82
C PHE A 88 -24.76 -5.26 -2.93
N TRP A 89 -23.52 -5.37 -3.41
CA TRP A 89 -23.21 -6.26 -4.53
C TRP A 89 -21.76 -6.74 -4.58
N GLY A 90 -20.79 -6.11 -3.89
CA GLY A 90 -19.39 -6.50 -4.01
C GLY A 90 -19.12 -7.94 -3.57
N TYR A 91 -19.72 -8.37 -2.45
CA TYR A 91 -19.65 -9.76 -2.01
C TYR A 91 -20.26 -10.72 -3.05
N ALA A 92 -21.45 -10.38 -3.58
CA ALA A 92 -22.12 -11.18 -4.58
C ALA A 92 -21.28 -11.35 -5.85
N LEU A 93 -20.66 -10.26 -6.33
CA LEU A 93 -19.82 -10.28 -7.53
C LEU A 93 -18.50 -11.02 -7.34
N THR A 94 -18.00 -11.08 -6.11
CA THR A 94 -16.71 -11.70 -5.81
C THR A 94 -16.83 -13.19 -5.51
N PHE A 95 -17.67 -13.58 -4.55
CA PHE A 95 -17.61 -14.90 -3.89
C PHE A 95 -18.85 -15.79 -4.08
N THR A 96 -19.79 -15.41 -4.94
CA THR A 96 -20.92 -16.28 -5.30
C THR A 96 -20.72 -16.94 -6.65
N ARG A 97 -21.51 -17.97 -6.93
CA ARG A 97 -21.41 -18.65 -8.23
C ARG A 97 -21.66 -17.67 -9.36
N SER A 98 -21.03 -17.95 -10.49
CA SER A 98 -21.31 -17.15 -11.66
C SER A 98 -22.66 -17.47 -12.29
N ILE A 99 -23.30 -16.43 -12.80
CA ILE A 99 -24.48 -16.52 -13.68
C ILE A 99 -24.10 -17.12 -15.05
N LEU A 100 -22.85 -16.96 -15.50
CA LEU A 100 -22.36 -17.42 -16.80
C LEU A 100 -21.26 -18.50 -16.64
N PRO A 101 -21.21 -19.53 -17.51
CA PRO A 101 -20.09 -20.47 -17.52
C PRO A 101 -18.77 -19.73 -17.80
N ALA A 102 -17.74 -19.98 -16.98
CA ALA A 102 -16.42 -19.35 -17.09
C ALA A 102 -16.42 -17.80 -17.05
N SER A 103 -17.11 -17.23 -16.06
CA SER A 103 -17.20 -15.78 -15.90
C SER A 103 -16.12 -15.17 -15.02
N TRP A 104 -15.82 -13.91 -15.31
CA TRP A 104 -15.00 -13.01 -14.52
C TRP A 104 -15.73 -12.46 -13.28
N TRP A 105 -17.02 -12.80 -13.14
CA TRP A 105 -17.94 -12.27 -12.15
C TRP A 105 -18.79 -13.38 -11.54
N GLY A 106 -19.03 -13.30 -10.23
CA GLY A 106 -20.16 -13.93 -9.57
C GLY A 106 -21.48 -13.20 -9.92
N GLY A 107 -22.47 -13.29 -9.03
CA GLY A 107 -23.69 -12.48 -9.13
C GLY A 107 -24.97 -13.23 -8.78
N GLU A 108 -24.91 -14.23 -7.91
CA GLU A 108 -26.13 -14.88 -7.44
C GLU A 108 -27.04 -13.88 -6.72
N SER A 109 -28.31 -13.84 -7.11
CA SER A 109 -29.24 -12.83 -6.62
C SER A 109 -29.48 -12.88 -5.11
N ARG A 110 -29.26 -14.05 -4.50
CA ARG A 110 -29.35 -14.27 -3.05
C ARG A 110 -28.40 -13.39 -2.22
N ALA A 111 -27.26 -13.02 -2.80
CA ALA A 111 -26.22 -12.29 -2.09
C ALA A 111 -26.27 -10.78 -2.33
N PHE A 112 -27.10 -10.31 -3.27
CA PHE A 112 -27.35 -8.88 -3.39
C PHE A 112 -28.02 -8.36 -2.12
N ALA A 113 -27.46 -7.26 -1.59
CA ALA A 113 -27.82 -6.67 -0.31
C ALA A 113 -27.82 -7.67 0.85
N LEU A 114 -27.05 -8.77 0.75
CA LEU A 114 -27.00 -9.87 1.72
C LEU A 114 -28.40 -10.44 2.06
N THR A 115 -29.33 -10.40 1.11
CA THR A 115 -30.77 -10.75 1.33
C THR A 115 -30.98 -12.16 1.84
N ASP A 116 -30.20 -13.10 1.35
CA ASP A 116 -30.10 -14.47 1.86
C ASP A 116 -28.62 -14.79 2.03
N VAL A 117 -27.95 -14.18 3.02
CA VAL A 117 -26.57 -14.50 3.43
C VAL A 117 -26.49 -14.46 4.95
N LEU A 118 -26.39 -15.63 5.60
CA LEU A 118 -26.31 -15.74 7.06
C LEU A 118 -25.32 -16.85 7.46
N ALA A 119 -25.82 -18.06 7.69
CA ALA A 119 -25.08 -19.17 8.27
C ALA A 119 -24.88 -20.31 7.26
N ARG A 120 -24.59 -20.03 5.99
CA ARG A 120 -24.08 -21.11 5.12
C ARG A 120 -22.61 -21.38 5.47
N PRO A 121 -22.16 -22.64 5.52
CA PRO A 121 -20.77 -22.96 5.78
C PRO A 121 -19.89 -22.54 4.59
N ILE A 122 -18.83 -21.78 4.89
CA ILE A 122 -17.74 -21.45 3.96
C ILE A 122 -16.49 -22.21 4.42
N GLY A 123 -15.78 -22.84 3.47
CA GLY A 123 -14.61 -23.67 3.74
C GLY A 123 -14.82 -25.17 3.47
N GLU A 124 -16.06 -25.61 3.23
CA GLU A 124 -16.42 -26.98 2.86
C GLU A 124 -16.83 -27.06 1.37
N GLY A 125 -16.29 -28.06 0.65
CA GLY A 125 -16.58 -28.33 -0.77
C GLY A 125 -16.09 -29.73 -1.15
N ASP A 126 -16.53 -30.26 -2.31
CA ASP A 126 -16.29 -31.64 -2.75
C ASP A 126 -14.84 -32.14 -2.51
N GLY A 127 -14.64 -32.89 -1.42
CA GLY A 127 -13.35 -33.48 -1.04
C GLY A 127 -12.44 -32.64 -0.11
N VAL A 128 -12.95 -31.57 0.49
CA VAL A 128 -12.25 -30.75 1.50
C VAL A 128 -12.84 -31.01 2.90
N ASP A 129 -12.11 -31.77 3.71
CA ASP A 129 -12.44 -32.07 5.10
C ASP A 129 -11.86 -30.96 6.01
N GLY A 130 -12.54 -29.82 6.20
CA GLY A 130 -12.04 -28.70 7.02
C GLY A 130 -13.12 -28.01 7.85
N PRO A 131 -12.76 -27.30 8.94
CA PRO A 131 -13.70 -26.51 9.73
C PRO A 131 -14.31 -25.40 8.86
N SER A 132 -15.62 -25.21 8.97
CA SER A 132 -16.34 -24.16 8.27
C SER A 132 -16.53 -22.92 9.15
N ILE A 133 -16.66 -21.75 8.52
CA ILE A 133 -17.11 -20.52 9.18
C ILE A 133 -18.45 -20.07 8.58
N PRO A 134 -19.30 -19.35 9.35
CA PRO A 134 -20.54 -18.81 8.79
C PRO A 134 -20.27 -17.82 7.66
N GLU A 135 -21.06 -17.90 6.58
CA GLU A 135 -20.95 -17.03 5.40
C GLU A 135 -20.92 -15.55 5.78
N LEU A 136 -21.75 -15.11 6.73
CA LEU A 136 -21.78 -13.73 7.18
C LEU A 136 -20.47 -13.26 7.85
N VAL A 137 -19.76 -14.16 8.53
CA VAL A 137 -18.44 -13.86 9.11
C VAL A 137 -17.41 -13.70 7.99
N TYR A 138 -17.49 -14.53 6.95
CA TYR A 138 -16.64 -14.42 5.77
C TYR A 138 -16.90 -13.11 5.01
N VAL A 139 -18.18 -12.72 4.82
CA VAL A 139 -18.60 -11.43 4.25
C VAL A 139 -17.97 -10.26 5.00
N LEU A 140 -18.03 -10.29 6.33
CA LEU A 140 -17.48 -9.25 7.18
C LEU A 140 -15.96 -9.15 7.00
N TYR A 141 -15.26 -10.29 7.08
CA TYR A 141 -13.80 -10.34 7.00
C TYR A 141 -13.29 -9.82 5.65
N GLU A 142 -13.78 -10.38 4.55
CA GLU A 142 -13.37 -10.00 3.19
C GLU A 142 -13.79 -8.56 2.84
N GLY A 143 -14.92 -8.10 3.38
CA GLY A 143 -15.35 -6.70 3.24
C GLY A 143 -14.34 -5.70 3.81
N MET A 144 -13.55 -6.10 4.80
CA MET A 144 -12.47 -5.27 5.33
C MET A 144 -11.28 -5.19 4.36
N PHE A 145 -10.98 -6.25 3.60
CA PHE A 145 -9.97 -6.22 2.54
C PHE A 145 -10.40 -5.29 1.41
N ALA A 146 -11.66 -5.35 0.99
CA ALA A 146 -12.23 -4.44 -0.01
C ALA A 146 -12.11 -2.99 0.44
N SER A 147 -12.56 -2.70 1.67
CA SER A 147 -12.52 -1.37 2.27
C SER A 147 -11.09 -0.84 2.43
N PHE A 148 -10.16 -1.69 2.88
CA PHE A 148 -8.75 -1.34 3.04
C PHE A 148 -8.06 -1.10 1.70
N THR A 149 -8.32 -1.93 0.69
CA THR A 149 -7.74 -1.77 -0.65
C THR A 149 -8.18 -0.46 -1.28
N ALA A 150 -9.47 -0.11 -1.17
CA ALA A 150 -9.97 1.17 -1.64
C ALA A 150 -9.35 2.36 -0.87
N ALA A 151 -9.17 2.22 0.45
CA ALA A 151 -8.48 3.21 1.27
C ALA A 151 -7.01 3.40 0.87
N LEU A 152 -6.30 2.34 0.45
CA LEU A 152 -4.93 2.41 -0.08
C LEU A 152 -4.84 3.26 -1.36
N VAL A 153 -5.83 3.16 -2.26
CA VAL A 153 -5.85 3.96 -3.49
C VAL A 153 -5.88 5.48 -3.20
N CYS A 154 -6.38 5.89 -2.02
CA CYS A 154 -6.39 7.30 -1.61
C CYS A 154 -4.99 7.92 -1.56
N GLY A 155 -3.92 7.14 -1.37
CA GLY A 155 -2.56 7.68 -1.32
C GLY A 155 -2.13 8.35 -2.63
N GLY A 156 -2.68 7.92 -3.77
CA GLY A 156 -2.43 8.54 -5.09
C GLY A 156 -3.15 9.88 -5.30
N THR A 157 -3.99 10.30 -4.36
CA THR A 157 -4.85 11.49 -4.50
C THR A 157 -4.27 12.77 -3.87
N MET A 158 -3.08 12.64 -3.28
CA MET A 158 -2.42 13.72 -2.57
C MET A 158 -2.31 14.98 -3.45
N HIS A 159 -2.75 16.12 -2.89
CA HIS A 159 -2.83 17.45 -3.50
C HIS A 159 -3.94 17.73 -4.52
N ARG A 160 -4.69 16.74 -5.02
CA ARG A 160 -5.14 16.86 -6.42
C ARG A 160 -6.50 16.30 -6.78
N VAL A 161 -7.33 15.88 -5.83
CA VAL A 161 -8.67 15.39 -6.19
C VAL A 161 -9.79 16.15 -5.49
N ARG A 162 -10.89 16.35 -6.22
CA ARG A 162 -12.19 16.67 -5.65
C ARG A 162 -12.74 15.40 -4.97
N PRO A 163 -12.90 15.35 -3.63
CA PRO A 163 -13.28 14.13 -2.91
C PRO A 163 -14.53 13.44 -3.46
N ALA A 164 -15.55 14.21 -3.85
CA ALA A 164 -16.78 13.65 -4.44
C ALA A 164 -16.51 12.90 -5.76
N ARG A 165 -15.65 13.43 -6.64
CA ARG A 165 -15.29 12.77 -7.91
C ARG A 165 -14.48 11.50 -7.64
N PHE A 166 -13.60 11.54 -6.63
CA PHE A 166 -12.86 10.36 -6.20
C PHE A 166 -13.78 9.26 -5.64
N LEU A 167 -14.80 9.61 -4.85
CA LEU A 167 -15.75 8.63 -4.31
C LEU A 167 -16.58 7.95 -5.41
N ILE A 168 -16.94 8.67 -6.48
CA ILE A 168 -17.58 8.07 -7.66
C ILE A 168 -16.60 7.11 -8.35
N PHE A 169 -15.36 7.56 -8.58
CA PHE A 169 -14.32 6.75 -9.19
C PHE A 169 -14.09 5.45 -8.41
N ILE A 170 -13.87 5.55 -7.10
CA ILE A 170 -13.52 4.38 -6.29
C ILE A 170 -14.68 3.40 -6.15
N SER A 171 -15.93 3.87 -6.22
CA SER A 171 -17.13 3.01 -6.21
C SER A 171 -17.27 2.22 -7.52
N ILE A 172 -16.96 2.84 -8.67
CA ILE A 172 -16.92 2.14 -9.96
C ILE A 172 -15.71 1.23 -10.02
N TRP A 173 -14.57 1.66 -9.50
CA TRP A 173 -13.33 0.92 -9.47
C TRP A 173 -13.42 -0.33 -8.60
N SER A 174 -14.04 -0.26 -7.42
CA SER A 174 -14.20 -1.45 -6.57
C SER A 174 -15.02 -2.51 -7.28
N LEU A 175 -16.10 -2.07 -7.94
CA LEU A 175 -16.90 -2.87 -8.84
C LEU A 175 -16.08 -3.49 -9.95
N VAL A 176 -15.44 -2.69 -10.82
CA VAL A 176 -14.88 -3.18 -12.09
C VAL A 176 -13.45 -3.72 -11.99
N VAL A 177 -12.74 -3.44 -10.91
CA VAL A 177 -11.32 -3.78 -10.73
C VAL A 177 -11.10 -4.67 -9.53
N TYR A 178 -11.51 -4.25 -8.34
CA TYR A 178 -11.25 -5.02 -7.13
C TYR A 178 -12.01 -6.35 -7.12
N ASP A 179 -13.34 -6.31 -7.28
CA ASP A 179 -14.20 -7.49 -7.18
C ASP A 179 -13.78 -8.62 -8.18
N PRO A 180 -13.46 -8.33 -9.46
CA PRO A 180 -12.92 -9.35 -10.38
C PRO A 180 -11.59 -9.93 -9.95
N VAL A 181 -10.63 -9.08 -9.59
CA VAL A 181 -9.28 -9.56 -9.29
C VAL A 181 -9.29 -10.38 -8.00
N ALA A 182 -10.07 -9.97 -6.99
CA ALA A 182 -10.35 -10.75 -5.80
C ALA A 182 -10.96 -12.11 -6.15
N ARG A 183 -11.96 -12.14 -7.05
CA ARG A 183 -12.54 -13.40 -7.55
C ARG A 183 -11.49 -14.28 -8.23
N TRP A 184 -10.63 -13.72 -9.07
CA TRP A 184 -9.63 -14.52 -9.78
C TRP A 184 -8.71 -15.27 -8.84
N SER A 185 -8.28 -14.60 -7.77
CA SER A 185 -7.30 -15.13 -6.81
C SER A 185 -7.94 -16.01 -5.73
N TRP A 186 -9.12 -15.65 -5.21
CA TRP A 186 -9.67 -16.27 -4.00
C TRP A 186 -10.91 -17.13 -4.21
N ASP A 187 -11.74 -16.86 -5.21
CA ASP A 187 -12.89 -17.70 -5.48
C ASP A 187 -12.44 -19.04 -6.10
N PRO A 188 -12.99 -20.19 -5.67
CA PRO A 188 -12.63 -21.49 -6.23
C PRO A 188 -12.88 -21.60 -7.73
N ASP A 189 -13.82 -20.82 -8.28
CA ASP A 189 -14.07 -20.75 -9.71
C ASP A 189 -13.19 -19.75 -10.46
N GLY A 190 -12.42 -18.93 -9.75
CA GLY A 190 -11.46 -17.98 -10.28
C GLY A 190 -10.37 -18.65 -11.12
N TRP A 191 -10.04 -18.05 -12.27
CA TRP A 191 -9.08 -18.65 -13.19
C TRP A 191 -7.69 -18.84 -12.56
N SER A 192 -7.24 -17.87 -11.75
CA SER A 192 -5.91 -17.92 -11.14
C SER A 192 -5.85 -18.97 -10.03
N ASN A 193 -6.88 -19.01 -9.17
CA ASN A 193 -7.03 -20.04 -8.14
C ASN A 193 -7.05 -21.46 -8.76
N LYS A 194 -7.83 -21.67 -9.82
CA LYS A 194 -7.90 -22.93 -10.58
C LYS A 194 -6.57 -23.38 -11.18
N HIS A 195 -5.68 -22.45 -11.50
CA HIS A 195 -4.33 -22.75 -11.99
C HIS A 195 -3.31 -22.99 -10.87
N GLY A 196 -3.74 -22.99 -9.61
CA GLY A 196 -2.87 -23.24 -8.46
C GLY A 196 -2.03 -22.05 -8.03
N THR A 197 -2.39 -20.83 -8.46
CA THR A 197 -1.77 -19.62 -7.91
C THR A 197 -2.07 -19.55 -6.42
N MET A 198 -1.03 -19.29 -5.64
CA MET A 198 -1.07 -19.16 -4.19
C MET A 198 -1.02 -17.68 -3.82
N ASP A 199 -2.15 -17.14 -3.39
CA ASP A 199 -2.23 -15.81 -2.79
C ASP A 199 -3.00 -15.89 -1.47
N PHE A 200 -2.27 -15.97 -0.36
CA PHE A 200 -2.84 -16.30 0.94
C PHE A 200 -3.73 -15.18 1.50
N ALA A 201 -3.27 -13.93 1.39
CA ALA A 201 -3.94 -12.78 2.03
C ALA A 201 -3.99 -11.55 1.11
N GLY A 202 -3.71 -11.67 -0.18
CA GLY A 202 -3.98 -10.59 -1.15
C GLY A 202 -2.76 -9.83 -1.66
N GLY A 203 -1.69 -10.53 -2.02
CA GLY A 203 -0.60 -9.95 -2.80
C GLY A 203 -1.11 -9.30 -4.09
N THR A 204 -1.97 -10.00 -4.85
CA THR A 204 -2.54 -9.50 -6.08
C THR A 204 -3.77 -8.60 -5.83
N PRO A 205 -4.89 -9.09 -5.25
CA PRO A 205 -6.12 -8.29 -5.07
C PRO A 205 -5.98 -7.02 -4.24
N VAL A 206 -5.06 -6.98 -3.27
CA VAL A 206 -4.88 -5.81 -2.40
C VAL A 206 -3.70 -4.97 -2.83
N HIS A 207 -2.49 -5.54 -2.86
CA HIS A 207 -1.28 -4.72 -2.97
C HIS A 207 -0.92 -4.37 -4.42
N ILE A 208 -0.88 -5.35 -5.31
CA ILE A 208 -0.64 -5.11 -6.74
C ILE A 208 -1.75 -4.23 -7.30
N VAL A 209 -3.00 -4.60 -7.08
CA VAL A 209 -4.17 -3.84 -7.56
C VAL A 209 -4.16 -2.39 -7.06
N SER A 210 -4.03 -2.13 -5.76
CA SER A 210 -4.06 -0.75 -5.26
C SER A 210 -2.84 0.06 -5.70
N GLY A 211 -1.63 -0.50 -5.64
CA GLY A 211 -0.39 0.17 -6.07
C GLY A 211 -0.41 0.49 -7.57
N THR A 212 -0.86 -0.44 -8.41
CA THR A 212 -0.98 -0.21 -9.85
C THR A 212 -2.09 0.79 -10.19
N THR A 213 -3.17 0.80 -9.42
CA THR A 213 -4.22 1.83 -9.56
C THR A 213 -3.66 3.22 -9.31
N VAL A 214 -2.84 3.39 -8.27
CA VAL A 214 -2.16 4.67 -8.01
C VAL A 214 -1.23 5.05 -9.16
N ALA A 215 -0.47 4.11 -9.74
CA ALA A 215 0.36 4.40 -10.91
C ALA A 215 -0.46 4.84 -12.13
N ALA A 216 -1.58 4.17 -12.43
CA ALA A 216 -2.48 4.56 -13.51
C ALA A 216 -3.09 5.95 -13.26
N PHE A 217 -3.51 6.22 -12.03
CA PHE A 217 -4.03 7.52 -11.60
C PHE A 217 -2.99 8.63 -11.76
N ALA A 218 -1.75 8.39 -11.32
CA ALA A 218 -0.63 9.32 -11.45
C ALA A 218 -0.29 9.63 -12.91
N ILE A 219 -0.29 8.62 -13.80
CA ILE A 219 -0.06 8.81 -15.23
C ILE A 219 -1.19 9.62 -15.87
N PHE A 220 -2.45 9.30 -15.56
CA PHE A 220 -3.59 10.06 -16.05
C PHE A 220 -3.48 11.54 -15.67
N CYS A 221 -3.18 11.85 -14.40
CA CYS A 221 -3.01 13.22 -13.92
C CYS A 221 -1.82 13.93 -14.60
N SER A 222 -0.72 13.23 -14.83
CA SER A 222 0.46 13.77 -15.53
C SER A 222 0.14 14.16 -16.98
N ILE A 223 -0.68 13.35 -17.68
CA ILE A 223 -1.15 13.66 -19.03
C ILE A 223 -2.09 14.88 -19.00
N GLU A 224 -3.02 14.95 -18.03
CA GLU A 224 -3.92 16.11 -17.89
C GLU A 224 -3.15 17.40 -17.63
N ARG A 225 -2.14 17.38 -16.75
CA ARG A 225 -1.34 18.56 -16.41
C ARG A 225 -0.55 19.11 -17.59
N ARG A 226 -0.01 18.22 -18.43
CA ARG A 226 0.83 18.61 -19.57
C ARG A 226 0.02 19.06 -20.79
N ASN A 227 -1.31 18.97 -20.74
CA ASN A 227 -2.24 19.29 -21.83
C ASN A 227 -1.93 18.60 -23.18
N ASN A 228 -1.00 17.64 -23.23
CA ASN A 228 -0.59 16.97 -24.47
C ASN A 228 0.07 15.61 -24.20
N PHE A 229 -0.51 14.55 -24.79
CA PHE A 229 0.03 13.19 -24.70
C PHE A 229 1.44 13.06 -25.31
N LYS A 230 1.78 13.88 -26.32
CA LYS A 230 3.11 13.84 -26.94
C LYS A 230 4.22 14.21 -25.95
N ASP A 231 3.97 15.18 -25.08
CA ASP A 231 4.92 15.63 -24.06
C ASP A 231 5.11 14.57 -22.98
N PHE A 232 4.05 13.83 -22.64
CA PHE A 232 4.14 12.64 -21.79
C PHE A 232 5.02 11.55 -22.44
N VAL A 233 4.75 11.18 -23.69
CA VAL A 233 5.56 10.18 -24.41
C VAL A 233 7.02 10.59 -24.51
N GLN A 234 7.31 11.88 -24.72
CA GLN A 234 8.67 12.38 -24.78
C GLN A 234 9.38 12.30 -23.42
N ALA A 235 8.69 12.60 -22.32
CA ALA A 235 9.22 12.39 -20.98
C ALA A 235 9.48 10.91 -20.68
N VAL A 236 8.59 10.00 -21.10
CA VAL A 236 8.79 8.55 -20.95
C VAL A 236 10.01 8.10 -21.76
N LYS A 237 10.17 8.56 -23.01
CA LYS A 237 11.37 8.26 -23.82
C LYS A 237 12.66 8.76 -23.17
N LYS A 238 12.65 9.99 -22.62
CA LYS A 238 13.78 10.53 -21.84
C LYS A 238 14.08 9.65 -20.63
N PHE A 239 13.05 9.24 -19.89
CA PHE A 239 13.17 8.34 -18.75
C PHE A 239 13.76 6.97 -19.15
N ILE A 240 13.26 6.31 -20.20
CA ILE A 240 13.77 5.01 -20.66
C ILE A 240 15.24 5.12 -21.06
N LYS A 241 15.62 6.17 -21.78
CA LYS A 241 17.02 6.43 -22.15
C LYS A 241 17.89 6.59 -20.91
N LYS A 242 17.42 7.34 -19.91
CA LYS A 242 18.09 7.57 -18.63
C LYS A 242 18.23 6.30 -17.80
N LEU A 243 17.17 5.51 -17.72
CA LEU A 243 17.15 4.22 -17.02
C LEU A 243 18.10 3.21 -17.68
N SER A 244 18.09 3.13 -19.02
CA SER A 244 19.02 2.30 -19.79
C SER A 244 20.47 2.69 -19.51
N LYS A 245 20.80 3.99 -19.53
CA LYS A 245 22.12 4.49 -19.13
C LYS A 245 22.47 4.06 -17.69
N ARG A 246 21.57 4.25 -16.72
CA ARG A 246 21.80 3.89 -15.30
C ARG A 246 22.00 2.41 -15.06
N ILE A 247 21.26 1.54 -15.76
CA ILE A 247 21.44 0.08 -15.66
C ILE A 247 22.76 -0.34 -16.33
N ALA A 248 23.15 0.34 -17.42
CA ALA A 248 24.41 0.06 -18.11
C ALA A 248 25.64 0.59 -17.35
N ARG A 249 25.54 1.73 -16.64
CA ARG A 249 26.65 2.41 -15.94
C ARG A 249 27.48 1.46 -15.06
N PRO A 250 26.91 0.66 -14.13
CA PRO A 250 27.70 -0.28 -13.33
C PRO A 250 28.53 -1.26 -14.16
N TRP A 251 27.99 -1.73 -15.29
CA TRP A 251 28.71 -2.63 -16.20
C TRP A 251 29.80 -1.90 -17.00
N VAL A 252 29.53 -0.66 -17.41
CA VAL A 252 30.51 0.21 -18.05
C VAL A 252 31.65 0.57 -17.10
N ASP A 253 31.36 0.83 -15.83
CA ASP A 253 32.36 1.15 -14.80
C ASP A 253 33.20 -0.08 -14.46
N ILE A 254 32.60 -1.25 -14.28
CA ILE A 254 33.34 -2.51 -14.13
C ILE A 254 34.25 -2.75 -15.33
N TRP A 255 33.74 -2.54 -16.55
CA TRP A 255 34.54 -2.70 -17.77
C TRP A 255 35.66 -1.66 -17.86
N ARG A 256 35.40 -0.39 -17.51
CA ARG A 256 36.41 0.68 -17.42
C ARG A 256 37.49 0.33 -16.41
N THR A 257 37.12 -0.11 -15.21
CA THR A 257 38.08 -0.56 -14.18
C THR A 257 38.92 -1.73 -14.70
N LEU A 258 38.31 -2.73 -15.33
CA LEU A 258 39.03 -3.86 -15.92
C LEU A 258 39.99 -3.41 -17.03
N VAL A 259 39.57 -2.51 -17.93
CA VAL A 259 40.42 -1.95 -18.99
C VAL A 259 41.57 -1.13 -18.40
N MET A 260 41.33 -0.33 -17.36
CA MET A 260 42.38 0.40 -16.65
C MET A 260 43.37 -0.53 -15.96
N CYS A 261 42.90 -1.59 -15.29
CA CYS A 261 43.77 -2.61 -14.71
C CYS A 261 44.65 -3.28 -15.78
N VAL A 262 44.07 -3.65 -16.93
CA VAL A 262 44.80 -4.27 -18.05
C VAL A 262 45.79 -3.28 -18.68
N ALA A 263 45.40 -2.03 -18.92
CA ALA A 263 46.29 -0.99 -19.45
C ALA A 263 47.48 -0.72 -18.51
N CYS A 264 47.23 -0.70 -17.20
CA CYS A 264 48.26 -0.59 -16.16
C CYS A 264 49.20 -1.80 -16.17
N CYS A 265 48.69 -3.03 -16.31
CA CYS A 265 49.51 -4.24 -16.46
C CYS A 265 50.35 -4.24 -17.74
N LEU A 266 49.91 -3.54 -18.79
CA LEU A 266 50.60 -3.43 -20.08
C LEU A 266 51.50 -2.19 -20.18
N GLY A 267 51.66 -1.41 -19.10
CA GLY A 267 52.52 -0.22 -19.05
C GLY A 267 52.06 0.92 -19.96
N LYS A 268 50.78 0.94 -20.36
CA LYS A 268 50.20 2.03 -21.17
C LYS A 268 49.51 3.04 -20.26
N GLN A 269 49.74 4.34 -20.50
CA GLN A 269 48.97 5.39 -19.86
C GLN A 269 47.51 5.29 -20.33
N PRO A 270 46.53 5.18 -19.42
CA PRO A 270 45.12 5.18 -19.79
C PRO A 270 44.70 6.59 -20.19
N GLU A 271 44.10 6.76 -21.37
CA GLU A 271 43.34 7.95 -21.71
C GLU A 271 41.92 7.80 -21.15
N ASP A 272 41.47 8.77 -20.34
CA ASP A 272 40.12 8.82 -19.77
C ASP A 272 39.09 9.17 -20.86
N PRO A 273 38.21 8.24 -21.26
CA PRO A 273 37.19 8.54 -22.24
C PRO A 273 35.98 9.19 -21.54
N GLY A 274 36.07 10.51 -21.34
CA GLY A 274 34.92 11.42 -21.23
C GLY A 274 34.23 11.53 -19.86
N SER A 275 34.91 12.06 -18.84
CA SER A 275 34.37 12.36 -17.50
C SER A 275 33.47 13.62 -17.46
N HIS A 276 33.79 14.66 -18.24
CA HIS A 276 33.13 15.97 -18.12
C HIS A 276 31.66 16.06 -18.55
N SER A 277 31.16 15.15 -19.40
CA SER A 277 29.74 15.17 -19.81
C SER A 277 28.82 14.49 -18.81
N ASP A 278 29.34 13.60 -17.96
CA ASP A 278 28.56 12.86 -16.97
C ASP A 278 28.30 13.70 -15.71
N GLU A 279 29.23 14.57 -15.31
CA GLU A 279 29.10 15.48 -14.14
C GLU A 279 28.04 16.57 -14.35
N ALA A 280 28.02 17.21 -15.53
CA ALA A 280 27.00 18.22 -15.86
C ALA A 280 25.59 17.61 -16.02
N GLU A 281 25.48 16.36 -16.49
CA GLU A 281 24.20 15.63 -16.50
C GLU A 281 23.74 15.32 -15.06
N GLU A 282 24.66 15.05 -14.11
CA GLU A 282 24.35 14.75 -12.71
C GLU A 282 23.89 15.97 -11.91
N GLU A 283 24.46 17.15 -12.16
CA GLU A 283 24.00 18.42 -11.58
C GLU A 283 22.57 18.78 -12.05
N GLU A 284 22.26 18.62 -13.35
CA GLU A 284 20.88 18.77 -13.85
C GLU A 284 19.92 17.74 -13.22
N GLU A 285 20.40 16.53 -12.86
CA GLU A 285 19.57 15.53 -12.18
C GLU A 285 19.23 15.90 -10.73
N GLU A 286 20.14 16.54 -10.00
CA GLU A 286 19.90 16.98 -8.62
C GLU A 286 18.98 18.20 -8.57
N GLU A 287 19.14 19.14 -9.51
CA GLU A 287 18.28 20.33 -9.63
C GLU A 287 16.83 19.95 -10.00
N GLU A 288 16.63 18.93 -10.84
CA GLU A 288 15.29 18.42 -11.20
C GLU A 288 14.63 17.53 -10.13
N ARG A 289 15.38 16.99 -9.15
CA ARG A 289 14.86 16.00 -8.18
C ARG A 289 13.88 16.57 -7.17
N GLY A 290 13.81 17.90 -7.04
CA GLY A 290 13.05 18.55 -5.99
C GLY A 290 13.63 18.25 -4.60
N VAL A 291 13.38 19.14 -3.64
CA VAL A 291 13.85 18.95 -2.26
C VAL A 291 13.23 17.67 -1.70
N PRO A 292 14.00 16.78 -1.02
CA PRO A 292 13.45 15.60 -0.37
C PRO A 292 12.27 15.99 0.52
N PHE A 293 11.15 15.28 0.35
CA PHE A 293 9.94 15.55 1.10
C PHE A 293 10.17 15.21 2.58
N GLU A 294 10.25 16.21 3.45
CA GLU A 294 10.24 15.97 4.89
C GLU A 294 8.82 15.62 5.35
N PRO A 295 8.62 14.51 6.09
CA PRO A 295 7.31 14.13 6.57
C PRO A 295 6.74 15.23 7.49
N TYR A 296 5.48 15.59 7.30
CA TYR A 296 4.81 16.60 8.12
C TYR A 296 4.80 16.23 9.61
N ASN A 297 4.56 14.96 9.94
CA ASN A 297 4.54 14.50 11.32
C ASN A 297 5.06 13.06 11.44
N LEU A 298 6.30 12.94 11.91
CA LEU A 298 6.98 11.67 12.10
C LEU A 298 6.28 10.76 13.11
N ASN A 299 5.67 11.33 14.16
CA ASN A 299 4.95 10.54 15.16
C ASN A 299 3.69 9.89 14.58
N TYR A 300 3.02 10.54 13.60
CA TYR A 300 1.89 9.93 12.90
C TYR A 300 2.35 8.79 12.00
N LEU A 301 3.48 8.93 11.31
CA LEU A 301 4.07 7.83 10.54
C LEU A 301 4.37 6.63 11.44
N VAL A 302 5.05 6.84 12.57
CA VAL A 302 5.44 5.77 13.50
C VAL A 302 4.21 5.11 14.13
N LEU A 303 3.28 5.89 14.67
CA LEU A 303 2.05 5.36 15.27
C LEU A 303 1.20 4.63 14.23
N GLY A 304 1.04 5.22 13.05
CA GLY A 304 0.34 4.61 11.93
C GLY A 304 0.96 3.27 11.55
N THR A 305 2.29 3.20 11.40
CA THR A 305 3.02 1.97 11.07
C THR A 305 2.86 0.90 12.16
N ALA A 306 2.94 1.28 13.44
CA ALA A 306 2.75 0.36 14.56
C ALA A 306 1.34 -0.25 14.56
N LEU A 307 0.31 0.58 14.35
CA LEU A 307 -1.08 0.13 14.24
C LEU A 307 -1.31 -0.71 12.98
N LEU A 308 -0.62 -0.40 11.86
CA LEU A 308 -0.72 -1.15 10.61
C LEU A 308 -0.16 -2.55 10.81
N TRP A 309 1.01 -2.65 11.44
CA TRP A 309 1.65 -3.91 11.77
C TRP A 309 0.79 -4.73 12.72
N PHE A 310 0.21 -4.11 13.76
CA PHE A 310 -0.71 -4.79 14.65
C PHE A 310 -1.96 -5.30 13.91
N GLY A 311 -2.58 -4.48 13.05
CA GLY A 311 -3.71 -4.89 12.23
C GLY A 311 -3.38 -6.03 11.26
N TRP A 312 -2.13 -6.06 10.74
CA TRP A 312 -1.66 -7.10 9.84
C TRP A 312 -1.67 -8.50 10.46
N ALA A 313 -1.70 -8.60 11.80
CA ALA A 313 -1.93 -9.86 12.50
C ALA A 313 -3.26 -10.51 12.09
N GLY A 314 -4.34 -9.73 12.02
CA GLY A 314 -5.65 -10.19 11.55
C GLY A 314 -5.74 -10.30 10.03
N PHE A 315 -5.00 -9.46 9.31
CA PHE A 315 -4.92 -9.51 7.85
C PHE A 315 -4.32 -10.84 7.37
N ASN A 316 -3.12 -11.18 7.82
CA ASN A 316 -2.49 -12.44 7.43
C ASN A 316 -2.97 -13.61 8.29
N GLY A 317 -3.02 -13.47 9.62
CA GLY A 317 -3.42 -14.57 10.50
C GLY A 317 -4.89 -14.99 10.33
N GLY A 318 -5.79 -14.05 10.04
CA GLY A 318 -7.20 -14.34 9.75
C GLY A 318 -7.42 -15.05 8.41
N SER A 319 -6.49 -14.94 7.46
CA SER A 319 -6.59 -15.58 6.14
C SER A 319 -6.42 -17.11 6.21
N ALA A 320 -6.11 -17.66 7.39
CA ALA A 320 -6.21 -19.10 7.67
C ALA A 320 -7.64 -19.56 7.98
N LEU A 321 -8.62 -18.64 7.98
CA LEU A 321 -10.06 -18.87 8.17
C LEU A 321 -10.44 -19.60 9.47
N GLY A 322 -9.59 -19.53 10.50
CA GLY A 322 -9.85 -20.16 11.79
C GLY A 322 -8.71 -20.01 12.79
N GLY A 323 -8.99 -20.29 14.05
CA GLY A 323 -8.03 -20.24 15.15
C GLY A 323 -7.16 -21.50 15.19
N ASN A 324 -6.29 -21.67 14.18
CA ASN A 324 -5.51 -22.89 13.96
C ASN A 324 -3.99 -22.64 13.89
N LEU A 325 -3.18 -23.71 13.81
CA LEU A 325 -1.72 -23.58 13.77
C LEU A 325 -1.20 -22.87 12.51
N ARG A 326 -1.97 -22.89 11.42
CA ARG A 326 -1.62 -22.15 10.20
C ARG A 326 -1.79 -20.64 10.41
N ALA A 327 -2.82 -20.20 11.15
CA ALA A 327 -2.96 -18.80 11.59
C ALA A 327 -1.76 -18.34 12.43
N VAL A 328 -1.31 -19.18 13.37
CA VAL A 328 -0.12 -18.92 14.20
C VAL A 328 1.13 -18.78 13.33
N SER A 329 1.32 -19.70 12.37
CA SER A 329 2.44 -19.63 11.43
C SER A 329 2.38 -18.36 10.58
N ALA A 330 1.20 -18.01 10.05
CA ALA A 330 1.02 -16.84 9.20
C ALA A 330 1.33 -15.53 9.94
N TRP A 331 0.82 -15.37 11.17
CA TRP A 331 1.15 -14.20 11.98
C TRP A 331 2.64 -14.15 12.32
N THR A 332 3.24 -15.29 12.69
CA THR A 332 4.68 -15.32 13.01
C THR A 332 5.53 -14.96 11.79
N SER A 333 5.23 -15.51 10.60
CA SER A 333 5.87 -15.13 9.33
C SER A 333 5.72 -13.63 9.06
N THR A 334 4.53 -13.08 9.31
CA THR A 334 4.23 -11.65 9.15
C THR A 334 5.14 -10.79 10.02
N HIS A 335 5.28 -11.15 11.29
CA HIS A 335 6.15 -10.44 12.23
C HIS A 335 7.63 -10.52 11.82
N VAL A 336 8.11 -11.71 11.44
CA VAL A 336 9.50 -11.91 11.01
C VAL A 336 9.84 -11.10 9.76
N ALA A 337 8.95 -11.09 8.75
CA ALA A 337 9.17 -10.32 7.53
C ALA A 337 9.20 -8.81 7.80
N ALA A 338 8.31 -8.30 8.64
CA ALA A 338 8.25 -6.89 9.03
C ALA A 338 9.51 -6.46 9.80
N CYS A 339 9.93 -7.26 10.79
CA CYS A 339 11.20 -7.04 11.52
C CYS A 339 12.38 -6.99 10.54
N THR A 340 12.47 -7.99 9.66
CA THR A 340 13.60 -8.10 8.73
C THR A 340 13.62 -6.93 7.74
N GLY A 341 12.47 -6.59 7.16
CA GLY A 341 12.36 -5.46 6.24
C GLY A 341 12.71 -4.13 6.89
N GLY A 342 12.21 -3.86 8.10
CA GLY A 342 12.54 -2.65 8.85
C GLY A 342 14.03 -2.57 9.21
N THR A 343 14.63 -3.67 9.66
CA THR A 343 16.07 -3.74 9.93
C THR A 343 16.89 -3.50 8.65
N VAL A 344 16.52 -4.12 7.52
CA VAL A 344 17.21 -3.87 6.24
C VAL A 344 17.07 -2.42 5.81
N GLY A 345 15.90 -1.81 5.97
CA GLY A 345 15.70 -0.37 5.73
C GLY A 345 16.69 0.51 6.50
N ILE A 346 16.86 0.24 7.80
CA ILE A 346 17.85 0.92 8.65
C ILE A 346 19.28 0.68 8.15
N LEU A 347 19.64 -0.57 7.88
CA LEU A 347 21.01 -0.92 7.46
C LEU A 347 21.40 -0.24 6.14
N VAL A 348 20.47 -0.14 5.19
CA VAL A 348 20.71 0.53 3.90
C VAL A 348 20.99 2.02 4.10
N ILE A 349 20.19 2.72 4.92
CA ILE A 349 20.42 4.15 5.16
C ILE A 349 21.70 4.38 5.96
N TRP A 350 22.02 3.52 6.94
CA TRP A 350 23.28 3.60 7.68
C TRP A 350 24.50 3.36 6.80
N TYR A 351 24.45 2.33 5.94
CA TYR A 351 25.53 2.08 4.98
C TYR A 351 25.72 3.25 4.01
N SER A 352 24.62 3.81 3.49
CA SER A 352 24.65 4.97 2.60
C SER A 352 25.26 6.19 3.29
N LYS A 353 24.94 6.42 4.58
CA LYS A 353 25.56 7.47 5.40
C LYS A 353 27.05 7.25 5.58
N THR A 354 27.48 6.02 5.92
CA THR A 354 28.89 5.72 6.11
C THR A 354 29.67 5.95 4.82
N PHE A 355 29.13 5.57 3.67
CA PHE A 355 29.78 5.81 2.38
C PHE A 355 29.87 7.32 2.03
N ALA A 356 28.79 8.08 2.25
CA ALA A 356 28.80 9.54 2.06
C ALA A 356 29.76 10.24 3.04
N TRP A 357 29.89 9.73 4.28
CA TRP A 357 30.85 10.26 5.26
C TRP A 357 32.31 10.04 4.85
N LEU A 358 32.60 8.91 4.19
CA LEU A 358 33.93 8.61 3.65
C LEU A 358 34.28 9.47 2.43
N ASN A 359 33.28 9.97 1.70
CA ASN A 359 33.46 10.85 0.54
C ASN A 359 33.23 12.31 0.96
N GLU A 360 34.30 13.00 1.35
CA GLU A 360 34.28 14.36 1.94
C GLU A 360 33.49 15.41 1.16
N GLU A 361 33.34 15.23 -0.15
CA GLU A 361 32.65 16.12 -1.08
C GLU A 361 31.11 16.07 -0.97
N SER A 362 30.56 15.07 -0.28
CA SER A 362 29.11 14.78 -0.27
C SER A 362 28.44 14.88 1.11
N ARG A 363 29.06 15.55 2.08
CA ARG A 363 28.61 15.66 3.49
C ARG A 363 27.31 16.48 3.63
N PRO A 364 26.15 15.89 4.00
CA PRO A 364 24.95 16.64 4.36
C PRO A 364 24.96 16.99 5.85
N GLU A 365 24.82 18.26 6.19
CA GLU A 365 25.19 18.78 7.51
C GLU A 365 24.14 18.58 8.63
N GLN A 366 22.89 18.17 8.37
CA GLN A 366 21.87 18.12 9.45
C GLN A 366 20.67 17.16 9.26
N ALA A 367 20.62 16.37 8.18
CA ALA A 367 19.37 15.68 7.78
C ALA A 367 19.14 14.27 8.36
N TYR A 368 20.04 13.72 9.20
CA TYR A 368 20.16 12.26 9.30
C TYR A 368 19.44 11.54 10.45
N ASP A 369 19.07 12.20 11.54
CA ASP A 369 18.43 11.50 12.67
C ASP A 369 16.98 11.11 12.35
N ASN A 370 16.25 12.01 11.68
CA ASN A 370 14.85 11.78 11.27
C ASN A 370 14.72 10.73 10.15
N LEU A 371 15.77 10.52 9.34
CA LEU A 371 15.74 9.56 8.23
C LEU A 371 15.72 8.09 8.69
N THR A 372 16.34 7.76 9.82
CA THR A 372 16.49 6.34 10.23
C THR A 372 15.13 5.67 10.48
N VAL A 373 14.21 6.35 11.14
CA VAL A 373 12.89 5.78 11.47
C VAL A 373 11.95 5.74 10.27
N ILE A 374 12.09 6.66 9.30
CA ILE A 374 11.32 6.63 8.04
C ILE A 374 11.67 5.35 7.27
N TYR A 375 12.97 5.08 7.10
CA TYR A 375 13.45 3.89 6.41
C TYR A 375 13.11 2.59 7.14
N PHE A 376 13.07 2.62 8.49
CA PHE A 376 12.54 1.51 9.27
C PHE A 376 11.06 1.25 8.96
N CYS A 377 10.23 2.30 9.00
CA CYS A 377 8.78 2.16 8.74
C CYS A 377 8.52 1.68 7.31
N ASP A 378 9.18 2.28 6.32
CA ASP A 378 9.12 1.88 4.91
C ASP A 378 9.53 0.42 4.72
N GLY A 379 10.67 0.02 5.31
CA GLY A 379 11.17 -1.34 5.23
C GLY A 379 10.22 -2.35 5.90
N ALA A 380 9.64 -2.00 7.05
CA ALA A 380 8.68 -2.84 7.74
C ALA A 380 7.42 -3.04 6.91
N ILE A 381 6.86 -1.97 6.33
CA ILE A 381 5.70 -2.03 5.44
C ILE A 381 6.02 -2.85 4.18
N ALA A 382 7.19 -2.66 3.57
CA ALA A 382 7.62 -3.44 2.41
C ALA A 382 7.71 -4.95 2.73
N GLY A 383 8.19 -5.31 3.93
CA GLY A 383 8.22 -6.69 4.39
C GLY A 383 6.82 -7.27 4.64
N LEU A 384 5.92 -6.50 5.27
CA LEU A 384 4.52 -6.86 5.48
C LEU A 384 3.78 -7.11 4.16
N VAL A 385 3.96 -6.22 3.18
CA VAL A 385 3.39 -6.37 1.84
C VAL A 385 3.90 -7.64 1.16
N ALA A 386 5.21 -7.87 1.16
CA ALA A 386 5.77 -9.02 0.43
C ALA A 386 5.40 -10.38 1.03
N ILE A 387 5.29 -10.49 2.36
CA ILE A 387 4.91 -11.76 2.99
C ILE A 387 3.41 -12.06 2.88
N THR A 388 2.59 -11.07 2.56
CA THR A 388 1.12 -11.20 2.46
C THR A 388 0.66 -12.39 1.62
N PRO A 389 1.08 -12.55 0.34
CA PRO A 389 0.65 -13.70 -0.46
C PRO A 389 1.20 -15.05 0.05
N ALA A 390 2.23 -15.05 0.92
CA ALA A 390 2.98 -16.24 1.30
C ALA A 390 2.79 -16.68 2.76
N SER A 391 2.25 -15.82 3.63
CA SER A 391 2.40 -15.95 5.09
C SER A 391 1.93 -17.29 5.65
N GLY A 392 0.82 -17.84 5.15
CA GLY A 392 0.31 -19.18 5.47
C GLY A 392 0.74 -20.30 4.54
N TYR A 393 1.66 -20.06 3.61
CA TYR A 393 2.20 -21.04 2.66
C TYR A 393 3.68 -21.37 2.89
N VAL A 394 4.44 -20.47 3.50
CA VAL A 394 5.91 -20.59 3.64
C VAL A 394 6.33 -20.86 5.08
N PRO A 395 7.42 -21.60 5.32
CA PRO A 395 7.93 -21.79 6.67
C PRO A 395 8.44 -20.47 7.24
N VAL A 396 8.23 -20.24 8.54
CA VAL A 396 8.50 -18.97 9.23
C VAL A 396 9.92 -18.42 8.98
N TRP A 397 10.94 -19.28 8.99
CA TRP A 397 12.33 -18.85 8.77
C TRP A 397 12.52 -18.15 7.41
N SER A 398 11.76 -18.58 6.39
CA SER A 398 11.89 -18.05 5.04
C SER A 398 11.25 -16.67 4.90
N ALA A 399 10.38 -16.26 5.84
CA ALA A 399 9.76 -14.94 5.84
C ALA A 399 10.79 -13.79 5.94
N ALA A 400 11.96 -14.05 6.53
CA ALA A 400 13.07 -13.10 6.54
C ALA A 400 13.55 -12.76 5.11
N ILE A 401 13.54 -13.73 4.19
CA ILE A 401 13.91 -13.52 2.78
C ILE A 401 12.95 -12.53 2.13
N PHE A 402 11.64 -12.64 2.40
CA PHE A 402 10.63 -11.71 1.89
C PHE A 402 10.88 -10.29 2.40
N GLY A 403 11.12 -10.14 3.72
CA GLY A 403 11.44 -8.85 4.32
C GLY A 403 12.67 -8.19 3.71
N ALA A 404 13.78 -8.94 3.60
CA ALA A 404 15.04 -8.40 3.09
C ALA A 404 14.98 -8.03 1.61
N THR A 405 14.48 -8.94 0.78
CA THR A 405 14.41 -8.73 -0.68
C THR A 405 13.44 -7.63 -1.06
N SER A 406 12.27 -7.58 -0.40
CA SER A 406 11.27 -6.53 -0.64
C SER A 406 11.78 -5.16 -0.21
N ALA A 407 12.38 -5.03 0.98
CA ALA A 407 12.91 -3.74 1.42
C ALA A 407 13.94 -3.17 0.44
N LEU A 408 14.88 -3.99 -0.04
CA LEU A 408 15.86 -3.57 -1.05
C LEU A 408 15.20 -3.20 -2.39
N PHE A 409 14.30 -4.04 -2.87
CA PHE A 409 13.62 -3.82 -4.15
C PHE A 409 12.73 -2.59 -4.12
N VAL A 410 11.95 -2.39 -3.06
CA VAL A 410 11.08 -1.23 -2.88
C VAL A 410 11.90 0.05 -2.80
N LEU A 411 13.01 0.09 -2.06
CA LEU A 411 13.90 1.26 -2.03
C LEU A 411 14.45 1.60 -3.42
N TRP A 412 14.89 0.58 -4.17
CA TRP A 412 15.32 0.76 -5.56
C TRP A 412 14.17 1.27 -6.45
N LEU A 413 12.98 0.69 -6.33
CA LEU A 413 11.81 1.04 -7.14
C LEU A 413 11.27 2.43 -6.79
N LYS A 414 11.31 2.86 -5.53
CA LYS A 414 11.01 4.23 -5.08
C LYS A 414 11.87 5.25 -5.82
N LYS A 415 13.18 4.99 -5.94
CA LYS A 415 14.12 5.85 -6.69
C LYS A 415 13.79 5.93 -8.19
N GLN A 416 13.29 4.86 -8.79
CA GLN A 416 12.91 4.89 -10.22
C GLN A 416 11.54 5.53 -10.44
N SER A 417 10.56 5.18 -9.60
CA SER A 417 9.19 5.66 -9.69
C SER A 417 9.07 7.15 -9.37
N SER A 418 9.90 7.72 -8.48
CA SER A 418 9.90 9.17 -8.24
C SER A 418 10.19 9.99 -9.49
N ILE A 419 10.91 9.42 -10.47
CA ILE A 419 11.22 10.10 -11.75
C ILE A 419 10.05 9.98 -12.73
N LEU A 420 9.48 8.78 -12.86
CA LEU A 420 8.45 8.47 -13.85
C LEU A 420 7.03 8.86 -13.38
N LEU A 421 6.74 8.60 -12.11
CA LEU A 421 5.47 8.79 -11.42
C LEU A 421 5.59 9.92 -10.40
N ARG A 422 6.00 11.11 -10.84
CA ARG A 422 6.07 12.33 -9.99
C ARG A 422 4.73 12.65 -9.28
N GLU A 423 3.65 12.17 -9.86
CA GLU A 423 2.28 12.31 -9.36
C GLU A 423 1.88 11.25 -8.30
N ASP A 424 2.78 10.34 -7.89
CA ASP A 424 2.64 9.43 -6.72
C ASP A 424 3.61 9.84 -5.58
N PRO A 425 3.34 10.91 -4.84
CA PRO A 425 4.28 11.46 -3.85
C PRO A 425 4.47 10.55 -2.62
N LEU A 426 3.48 9.72 -2.29
CA LEU A 426 3.55 8.76 -1.18
C LEU A 426 4.20 7.44 -1.61
N GLN A 427 4.55 7.29 -2.90
CA GLN A 427 5.22 6.12 -3.46
C GLN A 427 4.44 4.81 -3.22
N VAL A 428 3.11 4.89 -3.24
CA VAL A 428 2.21 3.76 -2.99
C VAL A 428 2.45 2.65 -4.01
N PHE A 429 2.70 3.02 -5.27
CA PHE A 429 3.01 2.05 -6.33
C PHE A 429 4.26 1.22 -5.97
N ALA A 430 5.33 1.87 -5.56
CA ALA A 430 6.60 1.19 -5.29
C ALA A 430 6.47 0.23 -4.10
N VAL A 431 5.81 0.66 -3.02
CA VAL A 431 5.62 -0.14 -1.81
C VAL A 431 4.68 -1.31 -2.07
N HIS A 432 3.48 -1.05 -2.59
CA HIS A 432 2.43 -2.04 -2.67
C HIS A 432 2.52 -2.90 -3.93
N ALA A 433 2.61 -2.31 -5.13
CA ALA A 433 2.73 -3.11 -6.34
C ALA A 433 4.11 -3.75 -6.46
N GLY A 434 5.18 -3.02 -6.11
CA GLY A 434 6.53 -3.58 -6.08
C GLY A 434 6.71 -4.69 -5.04
N GLY A 435 6.32 -4.43 -3.78
CA GLY A 435 6.40 -5.41 -2.71
C GLY A 435 5.50 -6.63 -2.97
N GLY A 436 4.27 -6.41 -3.43
CA GLY A 436 3.31 -7.46 -3.74
C GLY A 436 3.82 -8.36 -4.88
N PHE A 437 4.40 -7.77 -5.92
CA PHE A 437 5.01 -8.52 -7.03
C PHE A 437 6.15 -9.42 -6.56
N ILE A 438 7.09 -8.90 -5.75
CA ILE A 438 8.17 -9.71 -5.17
C ILE A 438 7.60 -10.83 -4.27
N GLY A 439 6.59 -10.51 -3.47
CA GLY A 439 5.89 -11.47 -2.63
C GLY A 439 5.30 -12.64 -3.43
N MET A 440 4.58 -12.34 -4.51
CA MET A 440 3.98 -13.35 -5.38
C MET A 440 5.05 -14.30 -5.94
N LEU A 441 6.15 -13.76 -6.47
CA LEU A 441 7.24 -14.55 -7.04
C LEU A 441 7.91 -15.47 -6.01
N LEU A 442 8.24 -14.94 -4.83
CA LEU A 442 8.88 -15.71 -3.76
C LEU A 442 7.94 -16.79 -3.20
N THR A 443 6.64 -16.54 -3.16
CA THR A 443 5.63 -17.52 -2.75
C THR A 443 5.73 -18.80 -3.59
N GLY A 444 5.83 -18.67 -4.93
CA GLY A 444 5.96 -19.81 -5.83
C GLY A 444 7.22 -20.65 -5.61
N LEU A 445 8.31 -20.03 -5.13
CA LEU A 445 9.60 -20.69 -4.88
C LEU A 445 9.70 -21.35 -3.50
N LEU A 446 9.07 -20.74 -2.50
CA LEU A 446 9.28 -21.05 -1.07
C LEU A 446 8.09 -21.71 -0.38
N ALA A 447 6.93 -21.84 -1.04
CA ALA A 447 5.78 -22.54 -0.47
C ALA A 447 6.12 -23.98 -0.07
N SER A 448 5.58 -24.41 1.08
CA SER A 448 5.85 -25.70 1.69
C SER A 448 4.56 -26.38 2.11
N GLY A 449 4.28 -27.59 1.59
CA GLY A 449 3.08 -28.35 1.93
C GLY A 449 2.94 -28.65 3.42
N THR A 450 4.05 -28.73 4.15
CA THR A 450 4.04 -28.89 5.62
C THR A 450 3.47 -27.68 6.35
N THR A 451 3.72 -26.46 5.85
CA THR A 451 3.14 -25.23 6.39
C THR A 451 1.66 -25.13 6.03
N ILE A 452 1.32 -25.46 4.77
CA ILE A 452 -0.07 -25.41 4.29
C ILE A 452 -0.96 -26.33 5.12
N GLY A 453 -0.51 -27.55 5.39
CA GLY A 453 -1.26 -28.54 6.17
C GLY A 453 -1.27 -28.34 7.68
N LEU A 454 -0.77 -27.21 8.22
CA LEU A 454 -0.78 -26.96 9.67
C LEU A 454 -2.20 -26.83 10.25
N ASP A 455 -3.18 -26.51 9.41
CA ASP A 455 -4.60 -26.48 9.77
C ASP A 455 -5.27 -27.87 9.74
N GLY A 456 -4.51 -28.92 9.37
CA GLY A 456 -4.96 -30.30 9.34
C GLY A 456 -5.77 -30.70 8.10
N HIS A 457 -6.07 -29.76 7.19
CA HIS A 457 -6.97 -30.02 6.06
C HIS A 457 -6.53 -29.43 4.73
N SER A 458 -5.88 -28.27 4.74
CA SER A 458 -5.41 -27.62 3.52
C SER A 458 -4.25 -28.40 2.89
N LYS A 459 -4.28 -28.47 1.56
CA LYS A 459 -3.27 -29.18 0.76
C LYS A 459 -2.62 -28.20 -0.21
N MET A 460 -1.37 -28.49 -0.57
CA MET A 460 -0.68 -27.74 -1.62
C MET A 460 -1.49 -27.79 -2.91
N PRO A 461 -1.87 -26.65 -3.52
CA PRO A 461 -2.49 -26.63 -4.84
C PRO A 461 -1.54 -27.26 -5.85
N HIS A 462 -2.06 -28.17 -6.68
CA HIS A 462 -1.29 -28.88 -7.71
C HIS A 462 0.07 -29.40 -7.18
N PRO A 463 0.07 -30.37 -6.25
CA PRO A 463 1.30 -30.89 -5.64
C PRO A 463 2.29 -31.47 -6.66
N GLU A 464 1.81 -31.87 -7.84
CA GLU A 464 2.59 -32.31 -8.98
C GLU A 464 3.43 -31.21 -9.64
N TYR A 465 3.10 -29.93 -9.41
CA TYR A 465 3.85 -28.82 -10.00
C TYR A 465 5.27 -28.73 -9.43
N THR A 466 6.22 -28.48 -10.31
CA THR A 466 7.57 -28.07 -9.93
C THR A 466 7.58 -26.65 -9.35
N LYS A 467 8.65 -26.28 -8.65
CA LYS A 467 8.83 -24.88 -8.18
C LYS A 467 8.84 -23.88 -9.35
N GLY A 468 9.38 -24.26 -10.51
CA GLY A 468 9.39 -23.42 -11.70
C GLY A 468 7.99 -23.19 -12.29
N GLN A 469 7.15 -24.22 -12.29
CA GLN A 469 5.75 -24.09 -12.72
C GLN A 469 4.95 -23.19 -11.77
N ARG A 470 5.07 -23.41 -10.45
CA ARG A 470 4.45 -22.52 -9.45
C ARG A 470 4.90 -21.07 -9.63
N PHE A 471 6.21 -20.83 -9.74
CA PHE A 471 6.74 -19.50 -10.03
C PHE A 471 6.13 -18.88 -11.31
N GLY A 472 5.99 -19.67 -12.38
CA GLY A 472 5.37 -19.24 -13.62
C GLY A 472 3.93 -18.79 -13.46
N TYR A 473 3.11 -19.53 -12.70
CA TYR A 473 1.72 -19.14 -12.41
C TYR A 473 1.63 -17.92 -11.50
N GLN A 474 2.48 -17.80 -10.48
CA GLN A 474 2.56 -16.59 -9.66
C GLN A 474 2.92 -15.35 -10.50
N LEU A 475 3.87 -15.50 -11.43
CA LEU A 475 4.26 -14.42 -12.34
C LEU A 475 3.11 -14.05 -13.28
N LEU A 476 2.38 -15.04 -13.80
CA LEU A 476 1.22 -14.84 -14.66
C LEU A 476 0.12 -14.07 -13.92
N ASP A 477 -0.24 -14.50 -12.72
CA ASP A 477 -1.24 -13.82 -11.88
C ASP A 477 -0.84 -12.38 -11.55
N ALA A 478 0.37 -12.19 -11.03
CA ALA A 478 0.87 -10.86 -10.68
C ALA A 478 0.90 -9.92 -11.91
N SER A 479 1.33 -10.43 -13.07
CA SER A 479 1.36 -9.66 -14.32
C SER A 479 -0.04 -9.36 -14.86
N ALA A 480 -0.98 -10.31 -14.74
CA ALA A 480 -2.38 -10.11 -15.11
C ALA A 480 -3.04 -9.07 -14.20
N GLY A 481 -2.78 -9.13 -12.89
CA GLY A 481 -3.21 -8.14 -11.91
C GLY A 481 -2.70 -6.74 -12.24
N ILE A 482 -1.41 -6.58 -12.57
CA ILE A 482 -0.85 -5.29 -13.02
C ILE A 482 -1.53 -4.84 -14.33
N GLY A 483 -1.53 -5.69 -15.35
CA GLY A 483 -2.02 -5.32 -16.68
C GLY A 483 -3.48 -4.92 -16.66
N TYR A 484 -4.35 -5.78 -16.12
CA TYR A 484 -5.78 -5.50 -16.03
C TYR A 484 -6.06 -4.24 -15.22
N THR A 485 -5.52 -4.15 -14.01
CA THR A 485 -5.78 -3.02 -13.12
C THR A 485 -5.34 -1.70 -13.75
N PHE A 486 -4.19 -1.68 -14.40
CA PHE A 486 -3.68 -0.48 -15.05
C PHE A 486 -4.62 0.02 -16.15
N PHE A 487 -4.98 -0.85 -17.09
CA PHE A 487 -5.82 -0.46 -18.23
C PHE A 487 -7.28 -0.22 -17.84
N ALA A 488 -7.85 -1.04 -16.94
CA ALA A 488 -9.20 -0.85 -16.43
C ALA A 488 -9.31 0.48 -15.67
N THR A 489 -8.33 0.80 -14.81
CA THR A 489 -8.29 2.08 -14.10
C THR A 489 -8.25 3.26 -15.08
N LEU A 490 -7.38 3.22 -16.09
CA LEU A 490 -7.34 4.28 -17.11
C LEU A 490 -8.67 4.39 -17.87
N ALA A 491 -9.27 3.26 -18.24
CA ALA A 491 -10.55 3.25 -18.94
C ALA A 491 -11.66 3.94 -18.10
N ILE A 492 -11.73 3.66 -16.79
CA ILE A 492 -12.67 4.32 -15.88
C ILE A 492 -12.41 5.84 -15.84
N LEU A 493 -11.15 6.25 -15.67
CA LEU A 493 -10.79 7.67 -15.56
C LEU A 493 -11.15 8.45 -16.84
N TYR A 494 -10.82 7.91 -18.01
CA TYR A 494 -11.20 8.51 -19.29
C TYR A 494 -12.71 8.46 -19.55
N PHE A 495 -13.39 7.41 -19.13
CA PHE A 495 -14.86 7.32 -19.22
C PHE A 495 -15.52 8.40 -18.36
N MET A 496 -15.09 8.57 -17.11
CA MET A 496 -15.62 9.61 -16.23
C MET A 496 -15.37 11.02 -16.78
N LYS A 497 -14.20 11.25 -17.39
CA LYS A 497 -13.90 12.49 -18.11
C LYS A 497 -14.83 12.71 -19.31
N LEU A 498 -15.07 11.67 -20.11
CA LEU A 498 -15.99 11.72 -21.25
C LEU A 498 -17.42 12.05 -20.80
N VAL A 499 -17.91 11.42 -19.74
CA VAL A 499 -19.23 11.69 -19.18
C VAL A 499 -19.37 13.18 -18.84
N VAL A 500 -18.40 13.76 -18.13
CA VAL A 500 -18.46 15.18 -17.78
C VAL A 500 -18.30 16.11 -18.98
N TYR A 501 -17.48 15.74 -19.96
CA TYR A 501 -17.41 16.47 -21.23
C TYR A 501 -18.78 16.51 -21.94
N ILE A 502 -19.48 15.37 -22.03
CA ILE A 502 -20.82 15.28 -22.62
C ILE A 502 -21.81 16.13 -21.80
N PHE A 503 -21.82 15.98 -20.48
CA PHE A 503 -22.71 16.76 -19.63
C PHE A 503 -22.51 18.28 -19.82
N ARG A 504 -21.25 18.74 -19.90
CA ARG A 504 -20.93 20.14 -20.18
C ARG A 504 -21.42 20.55 -21.59
N HIS A 505 -21.13 19.77 -22.61
CA HIS A 505 -21.52 20.12 -23.98
C HIS A 505 -23.04 20.28 -24.16
N TYR A 506 -23.83 19.39 -23.54
CA TYR A 506 -25.28 19.40 -23.71
C TYR A 506 -26.02 20.29 -22.70
N PHE A 507 -25.61 20.34 -21.43
CA PHE A 507 -26.39 20.98 -20.37
C PHE A 507 -25.92 22.39 -19.98
N THR A 508 -24.68 22.80 -20.28
CA THR A 508 -24.24 24.20 -20.02
C THR A 508 -24.62 25.20 -21.12
N SER A 509 -25.34 24.78 -22.16
CA SER A 509 -25.89 25.70 -23.17
C SER A 509 -27.06 26.56 -22.65
N HIS A 510 -27.59 26.29 -21.44
CA HIS A 510 -28.69 27.04 -20.83
C HIS A 510 -28.29 27.58 -19.45
N HIS A 511 -27.87 28.85 -19.40
CA HIS A 511 -27.33 29.56 -18.23
C HIS A 511 -28.36 29.90 -17.12
N THR A 512 -29.15 28.95 -16.61
CA THR A 512 -30.15 29.27 -15.56
C THR A 512 -30.45 28.14 -14.55
N GLY A 513 -29.45 27.40 -14.04
CA GLY A 513 -29.71 26.38 -13.01
C GLY A 513 -28.57 26.19 -11.99
N TRP A 514 -28.88 25.54 -10.87
CA TRP A 514 -27.95 25.26 -9.74
C TRP A 514 -26.64 24.55 -10.18
N TRP A 515 -26.65 23.86 -11.32
CA TRP A 515 -25.49 23.21 -11.97
C TRP A 515 -24.50 24.18 -12.62
N ALA A 516 -24.87 25.45 -12.85
CA ALA A 516 -23.95 26.49 -13.32
C ALA A 516 -22.99 26.99 -12.22
N ALA A 517 -23.29 26.70 -10.93
CA ALA A 517 -22.48 27.09 -9.79
C ALA A 517 -21.39 26.05 -9.42
N THR A 518 -21.43 24.87 -10.02
CA THR A 518 -20.34 23.89 -9.92
C THR A 518 -19.33 24.18 -11.02
N ASP A 519 -18.18 24.76 -10.67
CA ASP A 519 -17.04 24.93 -11.59
C ASP A 519 -16.66 23.57 -12.20
N PHE A 520 -17.07 23.37 -13.45
CA PHE A 520 -16.62 22.27 -14.30
C PHE A 520 -15.34 22.71 -15.03
N ASP A 521 -14.28 22.92 -14.24
CA ASP A 521 -12.94 23.25 -14.74
C ASP A 521 -12.47 22.26 -15.81
N ASP A 522 -11.53 22.70 -16.64
CA ASP A 522 -10.97 21.91 -17.75
C ASP A 522 -10.20 20.66 -17.27
N HIS A 523 -9.82 20.60 -15.99
CA HIS A 523 -9.21 19.42 -15.36
C HIS A 523 -10.22 18.60 -14.54
N TYR A 524 -10.35 17.31 -14.85
CA TYR A 524 -11.43 16.47 -14.32
C TYR A 524 -11.21 16.05 -12.86
N PHE A 525 -10.00 15.73 -12.44
CA PHE A 525 -9.73 15.44 -11.02
C PHE A 525 -9.10 16.60 -10.28
N LEU A 526 -8.28 17.41 -10.96
CA LEU A 526 -7.49 18.47 -10.34
C LEU A 526 -8.38 19.60 -9.82
N LYS A 527 -7.99 20.16 -8.67
CA LYS A 527 -8.50 21.46 -8.20
C LYS A 527 -7.67 22.54 -8.88
N ASP A 528 -8.33 23.60 -9.36
CA ASP A 528 -7.67 24.64 -10.18
C ASP A 528 -6.73 25.59 -9.42
N GLU A 529 -6.56 25.47 -8.11
CA GLU A 529 -5.67 26.39 -7.36
C GLU A 529 -4.65 25.68 -6.47
N PHE A 530 -3.46 25.49 -7.06
CA PHE A 530 -2.26 26.14 -6.55
C PHE A 530 -1.61 26.78 -7.79
N ARG A 531 -1.99 28.02 -8.10
CA ARG A 531 -1.33 28.76 -9.17
C ARG A 531 0.17 28.72 -8.89
N ALA A 532 0.97 28.32 -9.87
CA ALA A 532 2.42 28.32 -9.77
C ALA A 532 2.99 29.68 -9.28
N THR A 533 2.23 30.77 -9.46
CA THR A 533 2.50 32.10 -8.93
C THR A 533 2.40 32.21 -7.40
N GLU A 534 1.47 31.54 -6.71
CA GLU A 534 1.36 31.62 -5.23
C GLU A 534 2.48 30.85 -4.53
N LEU A 535 2.95 29.73 -5.10
CA LEU A 535 4.15 29.03 -4.61
C LEU A 535 5.39 29.91 -4.76
N GLN A 536 5.52 30.60 -5.90
CA GLN A 536 6.62 31.53 -6.14
C GLN A 536 6.54 32.77 -5.25
N GLU A 537 5.35 33.30 -4.98
CA GLU A 537 5.15 34.41 -4.04
C GLU A 537 5.43 33.98 -2.60
N TRP A 538 5.02 32.78 -2.20
CA TRP A 538 5.34 32.21 -0.89
C TRP A 538 6.85 31.97 -0.72
N ILE A 539 7.53 31.43 -1.74
CA ILE A 539 8.98 31.27 -1.78
C ILE A 539 9.68 32.63 -1.70
N ARG A 540 9.16 33.67 -2.38
CA ARG A 540 9.68 35.05 -2.29
C ARG A 540 9.39 35.73 -0.95
N SER A 541 8.30 35.36 -0.28
CA SER A 541 7.85 35.98 0.99
C SER A 541 8.35 35.26 2.23
N SER A 542 9.01 34.11 2.09
CA SER A 542 9.54 33.33 3.22
C SER A 542 10.78 34.03 3.79
N PRO A 543 10.77 34.46 5.06
CA PRO A 543 11.85 35.24 5.64
C PRO A 543 12.98 34.33 6.15
N THR A 544 13.73 33.71 5.24
CA THR A 544 15.04 33.09 5.57
C THR A 544 15.92 33.04 4.32
N ASN A 545 16.78 34.07 4.16
CA ASN A 545 18.18 33.97 3.74
C ASN A 545 18.69 35.35 3.28
N ASP A 546 19.08 36.20 4.23
CA ASP A 546 20.09 37.22 3.98
C ASP A 546 21.29 36.94 4.92
N PRO A 547 22.38 36.34 4.42
CA PRO A 547 23.57 36.13 5.22
C PRO A 547 24.49 37.35 5.05
N ARG A 548 24.31 38.39 5.88
CA ARG A 548 25.35 39.41 6.14
C ARG A 548 24.97 40.33 7.31
N PRO A 549 25.73 40.37 8.43
CA PRO A 549 25.64 41.47 9.37
C PRO A 549 26.50 42.64 8.88
N SER A 550 25.88 43.78 8.55
CA SER A 550 26.59 45.05 8.35
C SER A 550 26.95 45.71 9.69
N PRO A 551 28.11 46.36 9.83
CA PRO A 551 28.59 46.89 11.10
C PRO A 551 27.95 48.23 11.47
N LEU A 552 27.64 48.37 12.77
CA LEU A 552 27.58 49.57 13.60
C LEU A 552 27.17 50.92 12.98
N SER A 553 26.07 51.50 13.48
CA SER A 553 25.93 52.95 13.65
C SER A 553 25.44 53.27 15.07
N GLN A 554 26.31 53.91 15.85
CA GLN A 554 26.03 54.50 17.17
C GLN A 554 25.11 55.73 17.07
N GLY A 555 24.34 56.00 18.12
CA GLY A 555 23.62 57.27 18.36
C GLY A 555 22.40 57.09 19.28
N SER A 556 22.60 56.93 20.61
CA SER A 556 22.46 57.98 21.64
C SER A 556 21.01 58.29 22.10
N GLN A 557 20.56 57.73 23.23
CA GLN A 557 20.55 58.37 24.57
C GLN A 557 19.75 57.56 25.63
N PRO A 558 20.02 57.73 26.96
CA PRO A 558 19.60 56.84 28.04
C PRO A 558 18.66 57.47 29.09
N LEU A 559 17.80 56.68 29.76
CA LEU A 559 17.09 57.03 31.02
C LEU A 559 16.87 55.73 31.82
N SER A 560 17.68 55.38 32.84
CA SER A 560 17.76 55.83 34.25
C SER A 560 17.01 54.89 35.22
N ARG A 561 17.79 54.22 36.10
CA ARG A 561 17.38 53.40 37.25
C ARG A 561 16.67 54.22 38.33
N GLN A 562 15.74 53.60 39.07
CA GLN A 562 15.61 53.80 40.53
C GLN A 562 14.94 52.61 41.24
N HIS A 563 15.22 52.50 42.54
CA HIS A 563 15.24 51.34 43.43
C HIS A 563 13.93 51.04 44.21
N LEU A 564 13.77 49.74 44.56
CA LEU A 564 13.34 49.11 45.84
C LEU A 564 12.18 49.69 46.69
N THR A 565 11.23 48.83 47.12
CA THR A 565 11.11 48.30 48.51
C THR A 565 9.99 47.23 48.66
N PRO A 566 10.10 46.29 49.64
CA PRO A 566 9.14 45.21 49.93
C PRO A 566 8.31 45.45 51.22
N VAL A 567 7.17 44.76 51.42
CA VAL A 567 6.46 44.71 52.73
C VAL A 567 5.86 43.31 53.00
N GLN A 568 6.12 42.80 54.20
CA GLN A 568 5.59 41.58 54.82
C GLN A 568 4.35 41.84 55.71
N ALA A 569 3.45 40.84 55.70
CA ALA A 569 2.48 40.32 56.70
C ALA A 569 1.95 41.13 57.91
N SER A 570 0.65 40.92 58.22
CA SER A 570 0.14 40.57 59.57
C SER A 570 -1.30 39.97 59.55
N PRO A 571 -1.70 39.17 60.58
CA PRO A 571 -2.88 38.27 60.57
C PRO A 571 -4.05 38.70 61.51
N GLY A 572 -5.25 38.07 61.41
CA GLY A 572 -6.25 38.11 62.50
C GLY A 572 -7.69 37.63 62.18
N LEU A 573 -8.06 36.48 62.80
CA LEU A 573 -9.35 36.10 63.46
C LEU A 573 -10.68 36.08 62.64
N VAL A 574 -11.35 34.94 62.38
CA VAL A 574 -12.28 34.12 63.25
C VAL A 574 -13.58 34.92 63.56
N GLN A 575 -14.85 34.54 63.31
CA GLN A 575 -15.59 33.29 62.98
C GLN A 575 -17.10 33.63 62.64
N PRO A 576 -18.16 32.77 62.72
CA PRO A 576 -19.04 32.48 61.58
C PRO A 576 -20.58 32.71 61.77
N THR A 577 -21.37 32.18 60.82
CA THR A 577 -22.80 31.73 60.87
C THR A 577 -23.91 32.80 60.82
N PRO A 578 -25.16 32.48 60.38
CA PRO A 578 -25.85 31.17 60.26
C PRO A 578 -25.58 30.36 59.00
#